data_AF-A0A537HEI7-F1
#
_entry.id   AF-A0A537HEI7-F1
#
_cell.length_a   1.000
_cell.length_b   1.000
_cell.length_c   1.000
_cell.angle_alpha   90.00
_cell.angle_beta   90.00
_cell.angle_gamma   90.00
#
_symmetry.space_group_name_H-M   'P 1'
#
loop_
_entity.id
_entity.type
_entity.pdbx_description
1 polymer ?
#
loop_
_entity_poly.entity_id
_entity_poly.type
_entity_poly.pdbx_seq_one_letter_code
_entity_poly.pdbx_strand_id
1 'polypeptide(L)'
;MSSHHYQPGCFHILLYSQIVETYAKIEATTKRLEITRLLVELINATPHSIIDKVVYLTQGKLYPDFLGIELGVAEKLLFRALARVTGQAESKVATLYKKLGDLGTIAEQLLKDKTQVSFQREALSVEEIYNVFDTIAHEKGQGSIDSKLRHLTSLLGKASPTEAKYITRMALGRLRLG
;
A
#
# COMPACT_ATOMS: atom_id res chain seq x y z
N MET A 1 -4.73 -50.25 1.33
CA MET A 1 -5.26 -48.99 1.91
C MET A 1 -4.07 -48.08 2.13
N SER A 2 -3.68 -47.35 1.08
CA SER A 2 -2.50 -46.49 1.11
C SER A 2 -2.89 -45.12 1.63
N SER A 3 -2.33 -44.77 2.77
CA SER A 3 -2.38 -43.48 3.43
C SER A 3 -1.89 -42.39 2.48
N HIS A 4 -2.81 -41.52 2.05
CA HIS A 4 -2.45 -40.25 1.43
C HIS A 4 -1.76 -39.38 2.48
N HIS A 5 -0.44 -39.28 2.40
CA HIS A 5 0.30 -38.21 3.04
C HIS A 5 -0.13 -36.88 2.42
N TYR A 6 -1.04 -36.18 3.08
CA TYR A 6 -1.27 -34.76 2.86
C TYR A 6 0.00 -34.02 3.33
N GLN A 7 0.82 -33.58 2.39
CA GLN A 7 1.85 -32.60 2.71
C GLN A 7 1.17 -31.23 2.81
N PRO A 8 1.23 -30.53 3.96
CA PRO A 8 0.68 -29.19 4.07
C PRO A 8 1.44 -28.29 3.10
N GLY A 9 0.71 -27.70 2.15
CA GLY A 9 1.26 -26.80 1.15
C GLY A 9 2.04 -25.67 1.82
N CYS A 10 3.25 -25.42 1.34
CA CYS A 10 4.00 -24.23 1.68
C CYS A 10 3.13 -23.01 1.36
N PHE A 11 2.66 -22.29 2.38
CA PHE A 11 1.98 -21.01 2.20
C PHE A 11 2.98 -20.04 1.58
N HIS A 12 2.90 -19.85 0.26
CA HIS A 12 3.74 -18.89 -0.44
C HIS A 12 3.26 -17.49 -0.07
N ILE A 13 4.00 -16.82 0.81
CA ILE A 13 3.74 -15.43 1.19
C ILE A 13 4.08 -14.54 0.00
N LEU A 14 3.09 -13.80 -0.51
CA LEU A 14 3.31 -12.76 -1.52
C LEU A 14 3.71 -11.46 -0.83
N LEU A 15 4.91 -10.97 -1.16
CA LEU A 15 5.41 -9.69 -0.64
C LEU A 15 4.76 -8.52 -1.37
N TYR A 16 4.51 -7.44 -0.66
CA TYR A 16 3.95 -6.22 -1.23
C TYR A 16 4.90 -5.56 -2.24
N SER A 17 6.22 -5.69 -2.03
CA SER A 17 7.23 -5.27 -3.01
C SER A 17 7.01 -5.87 -4.41
N GLN A 18 6.59 -7.13 -4.51
CA GLN A 18 6.36 -7.81 -5.79
C GLN A 18 5.18 -7.20 -6.56
N ILE A 19 4.10 -6.82 -5.87
CA ILE A 19 2.96 -6.16 -6.52
C ILE A 19 3.30 -4.70 -6.88
N VAL A 20 4.06 -4.04 -6.02
CA VAL A 20 4.55 -2.65 -6.22
C VAL A 20 5.49 -2.55 -7.43
N GLU A 21 6.32 -3.55 -7.69
CA GLU A 21 7.13 -3.62 -8.92
C GLU A 21 6.26 -3.66 -10.17
N THR A 22 5.16 -4.43 -10.14
CA THR A 22 4.19 -4.46 -11.25
C THR A 22 3.52 -3.10 -11.41
N TYR A 23 3.08 -2.47 -10.32
CA TYR A 23 2.47 -1.13 -10.36
C TYR A 23 3.42 -0.09 -10.95
N ALA A 24 4.71 -0.15 -10.63
CA ALA A 24 5.71 0.75 -11.21
C ALA A 24 5.89 0.54 -12.72
N LYS A 25 5.86 -0.71 -13.20
CA LYS A 25 5.90 -1.02 -14.63
C LYS A 25 4.65 -0.50 -15.34
N ILE A 26 3.48 -0.64 -14.72
CA ILE A 26 2.21 -0.13 -15.25
C ILE A 26 2.23 1.40 -15.32
N GLU A 27 2.63 2.10 -14.25
CA GLU A 27 2.74 3.57 -14.24
C GLU A 27 3.73 4.11 -15.29
N ALA A 28 4.73 3.31 -15.67
CA ALA A 28 5.74 3.68 -16.66
C ALA A 28 5.29 3.49 -18.13
N THR A 29 4.12 2.93 -18.39
CA THR A 29 3.62 2.70 -19.76
C THR A 29 2.21 3.25 -19.95
N THR A 30 1.90 3.68 -21.17
CA THR A 30 0.55 4.08 -21.60
C THR A 30 -0.09 3.07 -22.55
N LYS A 31 0.63 1.99 -22.88
CA LYS A 31 0.19 0.98 -23.86
C LYS A 31 -0.76 -0.01 -23.19
N ARG A 32 -2.04 0.04 -23.54
CA ARG A 32 -3.09 -0.83 -22.97
C ARG A 32 -2.73 -2.32 -23.02
N LEU A 33 -2.16 -2.82 -24.12
CA LEU A 33 -1.76 -4.22 -24.24
C LEU A 33 -0.62 -4.61 -23.28
N GLU A 34 0.30 -3.68 -23.01
CA GLU A 34 1.38 -3.90 -22.05
C GLU A 34 0.85 -3.92 -20.62
N ILE A 35 -0.06 -2.99 -20.28
CA ILE A 35 -0.77 -2.98 -19.00
C ILE A 35 -1.53 -4.29 -18.79
N THR A 36 -2.28 -4.76 -19.80
CA THR A 36 -2.99 -6.04 -19.73
C THR A 36 -2.04 -7.21 -19.49
N ARG A 37 -0.89 -7.27 -20.18
CA ARG A 37 0.12 -8.32 -19.97
C ARG A 37 0.66 -8.30 -18.54
N LEU A 38 1.02 -7.13 -18.01
CA LEU A 38 1.53 -6.97 -16.65
C LEU A 38 0.51 -7.42 -15.59
N LEU A 39 -0.77 -7.11 -15.79
CA LEU A 39 -1.85 -7.55 -14.91
C LEU A 39 -2.07 -9.06 -14.97
N VAL A 40 -2.02 -9.67 -16.15
CA VAL A 40 -2.12 -11.14 -16.30
C VAL A 40 -0.95 -11.83 -15.60
N GLU A 41 0.27 -11.31 -15.73
CA GLU A 41 1.45 -11.84 -15.03
C GLU A 41 1.30 -11.77 -13.51
N LEU A 42 0.81 -10.63 -12.99
CA LEU A 42 0.53 -10.47 -11.57
C LEU A 42 -0.53 -11.47 -11.07
N ILE A 43 -1.64 -11.62 -11.79
CA ILE A 43 -2.72 -12.54 -11.43
C ILE A 43 -2.21 -13.99 -11.40
N ASN A 44 -1.46 -14.40 -12.41
CA ASN A 44 -0.92 -15.77 -12.51
C ASN A 44 0.12 -16.08 -11.42
N ALA A 45 0.88 -15.07 -10.98
CA ALA A 45 1.86 -15.21 -9.90
C ALA A 45 1.23 -15.13 -8.50
N THR A 46 -0.04 -14.75 -8.38
CA THR A 46 -0.70 -14.53 -7.09
C THR A 46 -1.29 -15.84 -6.55
N PRO A 47 -1.02 -16.21 -5.28
CA PRO A 47 -1.68 -17.35 -4.64
C PRO A 47 -3.21 -17.19 -4.62
N HIS A 48 -3.93 -18.27 -4.96
CA HIS A 48 -5.40 -18.25 -5.03
C HIS A 48 -6.07 -17.81 -3.72
N SER A 49 -5.45 -18.03 -2.56
CA SER A 49 -5.98 -17.67 -1.24
C SER A 49 -6.00 -16.16 -0.97
N ILE A 50 -5.33 -15.35 -1.79
CA ILE A 50 -5.22 -13.89 -1.59
C ILE A 50 -5.50 -13.10 -2.88
N ILE A 51 -5.98 -13.76 -3.94
CA ILE A 51 -6.21 -13.14 -5.25
C ILE A 51 -7.23 -12.00 -5.17
N ASP A 52 -8.27 -12.16 -4.35
CA ASP A 52 -9.26 -11.15 -4.04
C ASP A 52 -8.61 -9.87 -3.50
N LYS A 53 -7.71 -10.01 -2.50
CA LYS A 53 -6.96 -8.89 -1.90
C LYS A 53 -6.11 -8.18 -2.94
N VAL A 54 -5.36 -8.92 -3.77
CA VAL A 54 -4.52 -8.33 -4.82
C VAL A 54 -5.35 -7.59 -5.86
N VAL A 55 -6.48 -8.16 -6.28
CA VAL A 55 -7.38 -7.54 -7.27
C VAL A 55 -7.95 -6.21 -6.74
N TYR A 56 -8.45 -6.17 -5.50
CA TYR A 56 -8.97 -4.93 -4.93
C TYR A 56 -7.87 -3.90 -4.69
N LEU A 57 -6.73 -4.33 -4.13
CA LEU A 57 -5.59 -3.44 -3.95
C LEU A 57 -5.13 -2.86 -5.29
N THR A 58 -5.11 -3.62 -6.38
CA THR A 58 -4.73 -3.10 -7.71
C THR A 58 -5.70 -2.02 -8.21
N GLN A 59 -6.97 -2.10 -7.83
CA GLN A 59 -7.99 -1.11 -8.15
C GLN A 59 -7.98 0.12 -7.22
N GLY A 60 -7.15 0.12 -6.18
CA GLY A 60 -7.10 1.19 -5.19
C GLY A 60 -8.25 1.11 -4.17
N LYS A 61 -8.80 -0.09 -3.97
CA LYS A 61 -9.96 -0.36 -3.10
C LYS A 61 -9.65 -1.54 -2.17
N LEU A 62 -10.45 -1.71 -1.13
CA LEU A 62 -10.48 -2.95 -0.34
C LEU A 62 -11.70 -3.81 -0.65
N TYR A 63 -12.79 -3.15 -1.02
CA TYR A 63 -14.11 -3.74 -1.13
C TYR A 63 -14.79 -3.29 -2.43
N PRO A 64 -15.79 -4.05 -2.91
CA PRO A 64 -16.72 -3.58 -3.94
C PRO A 64 -17.42 -2.28 -3.52
N ASP A 65 -17.71 -1.43 -4.51
CA ASP A 65 -18.33 -0.11 -4.29
C ASP A 65 -19.71 -0.20 -3.61
N PHE A 66 -20.47 -1.28 -3.86
CA PHE A 66 -21.81 -1.46 -3.29
C PHE A 66 -21.82 -1.68 -1.78
N LEU A 67 -20.67 -1.97 -1.15
CA LEU A 67 -20.56 -2.06 0.32
C LEU A 67 -20.37 -0.70 0.99
N GLY A 68 -19.99 0.34 0.25
CA GLY A 68 -19.80 1.70 0.79
C GLY A 68 -18.72 1.79 1.88
N ILE A 69 -17.75 0.87 1.90
CA ILE A 69 -16.66 0.88 2.88
C ILE A 69 -15.51 1.75 2.33
N GLU A 70 -15.19 2.81 3.06
CA GLU A 70 -14.09 3.71 2.74
C GLU A 70 -13.05 3.72 3.86
N LEU A 71 -11.78 3.96 3.52
CA LEU A 71 -10.72 4.11 4.53
C LEU A 71 -10.96 5.34 5.44
N GLY A 72 -11.65 6.37 4.94
CA GLY A 72 -11.86 7.61 5.67
C GLY A 72 -10.54 8.30 6.05
N VAL A 73 -9.56 8.29 5.15
CA VAL A 73 -8.24 8.90 5.32
C VAL A 73 -8.14 10.15 4.45
N ALA A 74 -7.99 11.31 5.09
CA ALA A 74 -7.77 12.57 4.40
C ALA A 74 -6.27 12.87 4.24
N GLU A 75 -5.92 13.71 3.26
CA GLU A 75 -4.54 14.15 2.98
C GLU A 75 -3.82 14.69 4.22
N LYS A 76 -4.52 15.50 5.04
CA LYS A 76 -3.96 16.06 6.27
C LYS A 76 -3.53 14.98 7.28
N LEU A 77 -4.22 13.84 7.32
CA LEU A 77 -3.82 12.72 8.17
C LEU A 77 -2.53 12.07 7.68
N LEU A 78 -2.37 11.94 6.36
CA LEU A 78 -1.15 11.44 5.74
C LEU A 78 0.01 12.44 5.86
N PHE A 79 -0.23 13.75 5.85
CA PHE A 79 0.80 14.75 6.15
C PHE A 79 1.38 14.52 7.55
N ARG A 80 0.50 14.32 8.55
CA ARG A 80 0.88 13.99 9.94
C ARG A 80 1.67 12.68 10.01
N ALA A 81 1.20 11.63 9.32
CA ALA A 81 1.87 10.33 9.30
C ALA A 81 3.27 10.41 8.68
N LEU A 82 3.40 11.04 7.51
CA LEU A 82 4.68 11.22 6.83
C LEU A 82 5.64 12.08 7.64
N ALA A 83 5.17 13.17 8.25
CA ALA A 83 5.96 14.00 9.16
C ALA A 83 6.53 13.16 10.32
N ARG A 84 5.70 12.34 10.98
CA ARG A 84 6.13 11.44 12.07
C ARG A 84 7.15 10.41 11.62
N VAL A 85 6.92 9.76 10.48
CA VAL A 85 7.83 8.72 9.98
C VAL A 85 9.17 9.31 9.52
N THR A 86 9.16 10.51 8.93
CA THR A 86 10.34 11.11 8.31
C THR A 86 11.09 12.07 9.22
N GLY A 87 10.51 12.45 10.37
CA GLY A 87 11.04 13.50 11.24
C GLY A 87 10.95 14.91 10.67
N GLN A 88 10.25 15.09 9.55
CA GLN A 88 10.08 16.39 8.88
C GLN A 88 8.88 17.14 9.45
N ALA A 89 8.84 18.46 9.28
CA ALA A 89 7.67 19.26 9.63
C ALA A 89 6.48 18.97 8.69
N GLU A 90 5.27 18.92 9.22
CA GLU A 90 4.03 18.78 8.42
C GLU A 90 3.89 19.87 7.36
N SER A 91 4.35 21.09 7.66
CA SER A 91 4.36 22.23 6.72
C SER A 91 5.24 21.98 5.49
N LYS A 92 6.35 21.23 5.65
CA LYS A 92 7.19 20.82 4.52
C LYS A 92 6.44 19.84 3.62
N VAL A 93 5.77 18.83 4.20
CA VAL A 93 4.97 17.86 3.45
C VAL A 93 3.85 18.57 2.68
N ALA A 94 3.11 19.48 3.35
CA ALA A 94 2.05 20.26 2.71
C ALA A 94 2.58 21.17 1.59
N THR A 95 3.76 21.76 1.76
CA THR A 95 4.40 22.59 0.72
C THR A 95 4.80 21.77 -0.50
N LEU A 96 5.37 20.58 -0.29
CA LEU A 96 5.67 19.65 -1.38
C LEU A 96 4.39 19.21 -2.09
N TYR A 97 3.32 18.93 -1.34
CA TYR A 97 2.04 18.52 -1.90
C TYR A 97 1.42 19.58 -2.80
N LYS A 98 1.46 20.85 -2.37
CA LYS A 98 1.03 21.99 -3.21
C LYS A 98 1.81 22.10 -4.53
N LYS A 99 3.07 21.66 -4.56
CA LYS A 99 3.93 21.73 -5.75
C LYS A 99 3.79 20.51 -6.67
N LEU A 100 3.74 19.31 -6.11
CA LEU A 100 3.83 18.05 -6.87
C LEU A 100 2.47 17.38 -7.10
N GLY A 101 1.46 17.68 -6.28
CA GLY A 101 0.10 17.16 -6.45
C GLY A 101 -0.06 15.64 -6.24
N ASP A 102 1.00 14.90 -5.91
CA ASP A 102 0.96 13.48 -5.58
C ASP A 102 1.62 13.21 -4.23
N LEU A 103 0.83 12.80 -3.26
CA LEU A 103 1.34 12.49 -1.92
C LEU A 103 2.14 11.18 -1.91
N GLY A 104 1.86 10.26 -2.85
CA GLY A 104 2.66 9.05 -3.05
C GLY A 104 4.10 9.37 -3.41
N THR A 105 4.34 10.12 -4.48
CA THR A 105 5.69 10.55 -4.88
C THR A 105 6.41 11.31 -3.76
N ILE A 106 5.69 12.14 -2.99
CA ILE A 106 6.27 12.83 -1.83
C ILE A 106 6.69 11.86 -0.73
N ALA A 107 5.85 10.85 -0.43
CA ALA A 107 6.19 9.81 0.52
C ALA A 107 7.47 9.06 0.10
N GLU A 108 7.56 8.67 -1.18
CA GLU A 108 8.76 8.05 -1.74
C GLU A 108 10.01 8.93 -1.56
N GLN A 109 9.92 10.22 -1.92
CA GLN A 109 11.03 11.15 -1.81
C GLN A 109 11.50 11.31 -0.35
N LEU A 110 10.58 11.58 0.57
CA LEU A 110 10.92 11.82 1.97
C LEU A 110 11.49 10.58 2.66
N LEU A 111 11.04 9.37 2.29
CA LEU A 111 11.57 8.13 2.84
C LEU A 111 12.93 7.76 2.25
N LYS A 112 13.23 8.11 0.99
CA LYS A 112 14.57 7.96 0.40
C LYS A 112 15.60 8.80 1.17
N ASP A 113 15.25 10.04 1.53
CA ASP A 113 16.12 10.92 2.29
C ASP A 113 16.43 10.38 3.71
N LYS A 114 15.47 9.66 4.32
CA LYS A 114 15.65 9.01 5.63
C LYS A 114 16.53 7.75 5.56
N THR A 115 16.45 6.97 4.48
CA THR A 115 17.09 5.64 4.38
C THR A 115 18.60 5.61 4.40
N GLN A 116 19.28 6.74 4.27
CA GLN A 116 20.73 6.81 4.41
C GLN A 116 21.21 6.48 5.84
N VAL A 117 20.29 6.30 6.80
CA VAL A 117 20.54 5.85 8.18
C VAL A 117 19.83 4.50 8.39
N SER A 118 20.50 3.40 8.04
CA SER A 118 19.93 2.05 7.88
C SER A 118 19.39 1.42 9.17
N PHE A 119 18.08 1.22 9.24
CA PHE A 119 17.44 0.19 10.06
C PHE A 119 16.90 -0.89 9.10
N GLN A 120 17.16 -2.17 9.35
CA GLN A 120 16.58 -3.26 8.56
C GLN A 120 15.05 -3.16 8.61
N ARG A 121 14.43 -3.02 7.44
CA ARG A 121 12.97 -3.00 7.31
C ARG A 121 12.46 -4.42 7.19
N GLU A 122 11.41 -4.73 7.95
CA GLU A 122 10.66 -5.97 7.80
C GLU A 122 9.95 -5.97 6.44
N ALA A 123 10.01 -7.10 5.73
CA ALA A 123 9.31 -7.26 4.46
C ALA A 123 7.79 -7.32 4.71
N LEU A 124 7.04 -6.40 4.09
CA LEU A 124 5.59 -6.35 4.22
C LEU A 124 4.94 -7.34 3.25
N SER A 125 4.04 -8.18 3.75
CA SER A 125 3.19 -9.02 2.91
C SER A 125 1.95 -8.28 2.41
N VAL A 126 1.35 -8.78 1.33
CA VAL A 126 0.07 -8.25 0.82
C VAL A 126 -1.03 -8.36 1.86
N GLU A 127 -1.07 -9.45 2.63
CA GLU A 127 -2.10 -9.67 3.65
C GLU A 127 -1.96 -8.71 4.82
N GLU A 128 -0.73 -8.42 5.27
CA GLU A 128 -0.48 -7.42 6.30
C GLU A 128 -0.96 -6.03 5.87
N ILE A 129 -0.65 -5.63 4.62
CA ILE A 129 -1.12 -4.36 4.05
C ILE A 129 -2.64 -4.30 4.02
N TYR A 130 -3.27 -5.35 3.50
CA TYR A 130 -4.72 -5.45 3.41
C TYR A 130 -5.38 -5.37 4.80
N ASN A 131 -4.90 -6.15 5.77
CA ASN A 131 -5.46 -6.21 7.11
C ASN A 131 -5.31 -4.88 7.87
N VAL A 132 -4.19 -4.16 7.70
CA VAL A 132 -4.00 -2.83 8.29
C VAL A 132 -4.99 -1.84 7.69
N PHE A 133 -5.17 -1.83 6.37
CA PHE A 133 -6.14 -0.97 5.72
C PHE A 133 -7.59 -1.34 6.09
N ASP A 134 -7.89 -2.62 6.22
CA ASP A 134 -9.20 -3.09 6.66
C ASP A 134 -9.54 -2.63 8.09
N THR A 135 -8.55 -2.71 8.99
CA THR A 135 -8.67 -2.16 10.34
C THR A 135 -8.97 -0.66 10.28
N ILE A 136 -8.22 0.10 9.47
CA ILE A 136 -8.43 1.55 9.27
C ILE A 136 -9.85 1.85 8.74
N ALA A 137 -10.37 1.03 7.82
CA ALA A 137 -11.69 1.22 7.23
C ALA A 137 -12.83 1.06 8.26
N HIS A 138 -12.65 0.17 9.22
CA HIS A 138 -13.63 -0.13 10.25
C HIS A 138 -13.52 0.77 11.50
N GLU A 139 -12.45 1.55 11.63
CA GLU A 139 -12.30 2.53 12.71
C GLU A 139 -13.24 3.73 12.56
N LYS A 140 -14.17 3.86 13.51
CA LYS A 140 -15.18 4.93 13.57
C LYS A 140 -15.30 5.48 15.00
N GLY A 141 -15.89 6.67 15.12
CA GLY A 141 -16.16 7.31 16.41
C GLY A 141 -14.95 8.05 17.00
N GLN A 142 -15.07 8.38 18.29
CA GLN A 142 -14.07 9.16 19.02
C GLN A 142 -12.72 8.43 19.06
N GLY A 143 -11.63 9.13 18.77
CA GLY A 143 -10.28 8.55 18.75
C GLY A 143 -9.90 7.80 17.47
N SER A 144 -10.84 7.60 16.53
CA SER A 144 -10.56 6.92 15.25
C SER A 144 -9.43 7.59 14.47
N ILE A 145 -9.42 8.92 14.38
CA ILE A 145 -8.35 9.67 13.67
C ILE A 145 -6.96 9.38 14.24
N ASP A 146 -6.81 9.32 15.56
CA ASP A 146 -5.50 9.04 16.18
C ASP A 146 -5.11 7.58 16.01
N SER A 147 -6.08 6.66 15.98
CA SER A 147 -5.83 5.25 15.68
C SER A 147 -5.38 5.03 14.24
N LYS A 148 -6.09 5.61 13.27
CA LYS A 148 -5.70 5.62 11.85
C LYS A 148 -4.29 6.18 11.68
N LEU A 149 -3.97 7.28 12.38
CA LEU A 149 -2.63 7.87 12.36
C LEU A 149 -1.56 6.88 12.86
N ARG A 150 -1.81 6.15 13.95
CA ARG A 150 -0.88 5.13 14.45
C ARG A 150 -0.67 4.00 13.45
N HIS A 151 -1.75 3.46 12.88
CA HIS A 151 -1.66 2.40 11.87
C HIS A 151 -0.88 2.84 10.64
N LEU A 152 -1.20 4.02 10.09
CA LEU A 152 -0.48 4.59 8.93
C LEU A 152 1.00 4.86 9.25
N THR A 153 1.31 5.42 10.42
CA THR A 153 2.69 5.70 10.84
C THR A 153 3.49 4.41 10.99
N SER A 154 2.90 3.38 11.60
CA SER A 154 3.52 2.06 11.75
C SER A 154 3.81 1.42 10.40
N LEU A 155 2.81 1.39 9.51
CA LEU A 155 2.92 0.78 8.19
C LEU A 155 3.97 1.49 7.32
N LEU A 156 3.92 2.82 7.24
CA LEU A 156 4.90 3.62 6.50
C LEU A 156 6.31 3.57 7.11
N GLY A 157 6.44 3.30 8.42
CA GLY A 157 7.72 3.10 9.09
C GLY A 157 8.45 1.84 8.63
N LYS A 158 7.70 0.79 8.29
CA LYS A 158 8.23 -0.49 7.77
C LYS A 158 8.47 -0.47 6.26
N ALA A 159 7.72 0.34 5.52
CA ALA A 159 7.76 0.38 4.06
C ALA A 159 9.10 0.87 3.49
N SER A 160 9.53 0.26 2.38
CA SER A 160 10.51 0.85 1.47
C SER A 160 9.94 2.13 0.83
N PRO A 161 10.77 2.99 0.22
CA PRO A 161 10.27 4.23 -0.37
C PRO A 161 9.25 3.99 -1.49
N THR A 162 9.47 2.97 -2.31
CA THR A 162 8.55 2.60 -3.39
C THR A 162 7.24 2.04 -2.83
N GLU A 163 7.28 1.21 -1.78
CA GLU A 163 6.06 0.74 -1.13
C GLU A 163 5.29 1.89 -0.48
N ALA A 164 5.98 2.84 0.16
CA ALA A 164 5.35 4.01 0.78
C ALA A 164 4.60 4.89 -0.22
N LYS A 165 5.08 4.97 -1.48
CA LYS A 165 4.37 5.61 -2.59
C LYS A 165 2.97 5.02 -2.75
N TYR A 166 2.90 3.70 -2.92
CA TYR A 166 1.64 3.01 -3.22
C TYR A 166 0.75 2.82 -2.00
N ILE A 167 1.31 2.67 -0.79
CA ILE A 167 0.57 2.72 0.47
C ILE A 167 -0.14 4.07 0.61
N THR A 168 0.57 5.18 0.38
CA THR A 168 0.00 6.52 0.52
C THR A 168 -1.08 6.78 -0.53
N ARG A 169 -0.88 6.33 -1.76
CA ARG A 169 -1.87 6.42 -2.84
C ARG A 169 -3.11 5.54 -2.57
N MET A 170 -2.91 4.32 -2.08
CA MET A 170 -3.98 3.41 -1.66
C MET A 170 -4.79 4.02 -0.51
N ALA A 171 -4.12 4.62 0.48
CA ALA A 171 -4.77 5.29 1.60
C ALA A 171 -5.72 6.42 1.16
N LEU A 172 -5.41 7.08 0.03
CA LEU A 172 -6.26 8.12 -0.57
C LEU A 172 -7.31 7.56 -1.56
N GLY A 173 -7.34 6.25 -1.81
CA GLY A 173 -8.19 5.61 -2.82
C GLY A 173 -7.80 5.96 -4.27
N ARG A 174 -6.54 6.31 -4.52
CA ARG A 174 -6.07 6.86 -5.82
C ARG A 174 -4.70 6.31 -6.22
N LEU A 175 -4.64 5.09 -6.76
CA LEU A 175 -3.37 4.43 -7.13
C LEU A 175 -2.66 4.98 -8.38
N ARG A 176 -3.40 5.61 -9.30
CA ARG A 176 -2.87 6.25 -10.53
C ARG A 176 -2.09 5.26 -11.44
N LEU A 177 -2.70 4.13 -11.79
CA LEU A 177 -2.09 3.07 -12.62
C LEU A 177 -2.48 3.12 -14.11
N GLY A 178 -2.89 4.29 -14.63
CA GLY A 178 -3.37 4.45 -16.01
C GLY A 178 -4.88 4.41 -16.11
#